data_AF-A0A0T6ZIN3-F1
#
_entry.id   AF-A0A0T6ZIN3-F1
#
_cell.length_a   1.000
_cell.length_b   1.000
_cell.length_c   1.000
_cell.angle_alpha   90.00
_cell.angle_beta   90.00
_cell.angle_gamma   90.00
#
_symmetry.space_group_name_H-M   'P 1'
#
loop_
_entity.id
_entity.type
_entity.pdbx_description
1 polymer ?
#
loop_
_entity_poly.entity_id
_entity_poly.type
_entity_poly.pdbx_seq_one_letter_code
_entity_poly.pdbx_strand_id
1 'polypeptide(L)'
;MKEEGGEVVITTTSGRIFRTDFVILGTGFTIDPSSRGELAPYQDQIACWEHRYTPPAGEENPGLGRFPWLNGDFSFTEKEPGAAPWLMDIHCFNYGASVSVGKVSGDIPAISEGALWLARGVAASLFIRDVDYHWEALIAYEKPELDGTEWVDADAPTPAQKTA
;
A
#
# COMPACT_ATOMS: atom_id res chain seq x y z
N MET A 1 -16.94 9.60 32.32
CA MET A 1 -16.03 10.19 33.32
C MET A 1 -16.50 11.60 33.63
N LYS A 2 -16.36 12.05 34.88
CA LYS A 2 -16.71 13.40 35.32
C LYS A 2 -15.69 13.90 36.34
N GLU A 3 -15.54 15.20 36.48
CA GLU A 3 -14.70 15.80 37.52
C GLU A 3 -15.54 16.08 38.77
N GLU A 4 -15.04 15.71 39.95
CA GLU A 4 -15.67 16.00 41.24
C GLU A 4 -14.60 16.25 42.31
N GLY A 5 -14.60 17.44 42.92
CA GLY A 5 -13.71 17.74 44.06
C GLY A 5 -12.22 17.71 43.70
N GLY A 6 -11.86 18.03 42.45
CA GLY A 6 -10.49 17.97 41.96
C GLY A 6 -10.02 16.58 41.52
N GLU A 7 -10.90 15.57 41.56
CA GLU A 7 -10.61 14.22 41.09
C GLU A 7 -11.44 13.87 39.85
N VAL A 8 -10.91 12.99 39.01
CA VAL A 8 -11.65 12.34 37.93
C VAL A 8 -12.36 11.10 38.47
N VAL A 9 -13.67 11.08 38.29
CA VAL A 9 -14.56 9.98 38.68
C VAL A 9 -14.91 9.14 37.44
N ILE A 10 -14.50 7.88 37.47
CA ILE A 10 -14.75 6.90 36.41
C ILE A 10 -15.76 5.88 36.91
N THR A 11 -16.87 5.73 36.19
CA THR A 11 -17.85 4.65 36.41
C THR A 11 -17.63 3.59 35.34
N THR A 12 -17.32 2.36 35.75
CA THR A 12 -17.22 1.23 34.82
C THR A 12 -18.59 0.74 34.39
N THR A 13 -18.65 -0.10 33.36
CA THR A 13 -19.90 -0.74 32.90
C THR A 13 -20.56 -1.63 33.96
N SER A 14 -19.79 -2.12 34.94
CA SER A 14 -20.31 -2.84 36.10
C SER A 14 -20.82 -1.94 37.23
N GLY A 15 -20.78 -0.61 37.06
CA GLY A 15 -21.20 0.37 38.06
C GLY A 15 -20.14 0.67 39.13
N ARG A 16 -18.95 0.05 39.07
CA ARG A 16 -17.86 0.36 40.01
C ARG A 16 -17.34 1.77 39.76
N ILE A 17 -17.09 2.50 40.85
CA ILE A 17 -16.57 3.87 40.80
C ILE A 17 -15.10 3.87 41.20
N PHE A 18 -14.26 4.51 40.37
CA PHE A 18 -12.87 4.82 40.66
C PHE A 18 -12.70 6.34 40.73
N ARG A 19 -11.87 6.80 41.65
CA ARG A 19 -11.46 8.20 41.80
C ARG A 19 -9.95 8.28 41.64
N THR A 20 -9.49 9.25 40.87
CA THR A 20 -8.05 9.43 40.56
C THR A 20 -7.78 10.88 40.16
N ASP A 21 -6.56 11.34 40.37
CA ASP A 21 -6.14 12.69 39.95
C ASP A 21 -5.98 12.81 38.43
N PHE A 22 -5.60 11.73 37.75
CA PHE A 22 -5.29 11.74 36.31
C PHE A 22 -5.80 10.50 35.59
N VAL A 23 -6.17 10.68 34.33
CA VAL A 23 -6.55 9.59 33.43
C VAL A 23 -5.72 9.70 32.15
N ILE A 24 -5.05 8.61 31.79
CA ILE A 24 -4.28 8.50 30.55
C ILE A 24 -5.09 7.67 29.55
N LEU A 25 -5.49 8.29 28.43
CA LEU A 25 -6.28 7.63 27.39
C LEU A 25 -5.36 6.94 26.38
N GLY A 26 -5.10 5.65 26.62
CA GLY A 26 -4.41 4.77 25.67
C GLY A 26 -5.36 4.12 24.65
N THR A 27 -6.28 4.88 24.06
CA THR A 27 -7.39 4.33 23.23
C THR A 27 -7.04 4.11 21.75
N GLY A 28 -5.75 4.18 21.40
CA GLY A 28 -5.27 3.99 20.03
C GLY A 28 -5.55 5.20 19.13
N PHE A 29 -5.81 4.95 17.85
CA PHE A 29 -5.98 5.96 16.81
C PHE A 29 -7.17 5.61 15.91
N THR A 30 -7.70 6.62 15.23
CA THR A 30 -8.74 6.47 14.21
C THR A 30 -8.12 6.42 12.82
N ILE A 31 -8.77 5.70 11.91
CA ILE A 31 -8.44 5.73 10.48
C ILE A 31 -9.48 6.58 9.77
N ASP A 32 -9.02 7.69 9.22
CA ASP A 32 -9.83 8.58 8.39
C ASP A 32 -8.91 9.44 7.51
N PRO A 33 -8.94 9.28 6.17
CA PRO A 33 -8.19 10.14 5.26
C PRO A 33 -8.48 11.63 5.43
N SER A 34 -9.70 11.98 5.85
CA SER A 34 -10.09 13.39 6.04
C SER A 34 -9.48 14.04 7.28
N SER A 35 -8.91 13.24 8.19
CA SER A 35 -8.20 13.72 9.37
C SER A 35 -6.72 14.03 9.11
N ARG A 36 -6.25 13.78 7.88
CA ARG A 36 -4.84 13.91 7.48
C ARG A 36 -4.61 15.20 6.72
N GLY A 37 -3.87 16.13 7.34
CA GLY A 37 -3.58 17.43 6.74
C GLY A 37 -2.85 17.34 5.40
N GLU A 38 -2.00 16.33 5.24
CA GLU A 38 -1.30 16.03 3.99
C GLU A 38 -2.22 15.60 2.84
N LEU A 39 -3.40 15.06 3.15
CA LEU A 39 -4.40 14.63 2.16
C LEU A 39 -5.48 15.70 1.94
N ALA A 40 -5.49 16.79 2.70
CA ALA A 40 -6.53 17.81 2.66
C ALA A 40 -6.91 18.30 1.24
N PRO A 41 -5.96 18.48 0.28
CA PRO A 41 -6.32 18.94 -1.06
C PRO A 41 -7.16 17.94 -1.88
N TYR A 42 -7.23 16.66 -1.48
CA TYR A 42 -7.88 15.61 -2.25
C TYR A 42 -8.56 14.51 -1.41
N GLN A 43 -8.71 14.72 -0.11
CA GLN A 43 -9.33 13.77 0.82
C GLN A 43 -10.76 13.36 0.39
N ASP A 44 -11.53 14.27 -0.21
CA ASP A 44 -12.90 14.01 -0.67
C ASP A 44 -12.95 13.17 -1.95
N GLN A 45 -11.81 13.04 -2.65
CA GLN A 45 -11.66 12.25 -3.86
C GLN A 45 -11.24 10.80 -3.54
N ILE A 46 -10.85 10.50 -2.30
CA ILE A 46 -10.42 9.16 -1.89
C ILE A 46 -11.64 8.30 -1.54
N ALA A 47 -11.77 7.14 -2.18
CA ALA A 47 -12.77 6.15 -1.80
C ALA A 47 -12.44 5.52 -0.44
N CYS A 48 -13.49 5.19 0.30
CA CYS A 48 -13.44 4.51 1.59
C CYS A 48 -14.46 3.37 1.56
N TRP A 49 -14.38 2.45 2.51
CA TRP A 49 -15.26 1.27 2.57
C TRP A 49 -16.74 1.62 2.57
N GLU A 50 -17.16 2.69 3.25
CA GLU A 50 -18.55 3.16 3.23
C GLU A 50 -19.06 3.55 1.83
N HIS A 51 -18.16 3.87 0.90
CA HIS A 51 -18.50 4.20 -0.48
C HIS A 51 -18.62 2.97 -1.40
N ARG A 52 -18.26 1.78 -0.91
CA ARG A 52 -18.16 0.54 -1.72
C ARG A 52 -18.93 -0.63 -1.13
N TYR A 53 -19.18 -0.61 0.18
CA TYR A 53 -19.86 -1.66 0.89
C TYR A 53 -20.96 -1.08 1.76
N THR A 54 -22.19 -1.56 1.56
CA THR A 54 -23.32 -1.31 2.47
C THR A 54 -23.46 -2.53 3.39
N PRO A 55 -23.17 -2.39 4.70
CA PRO A 55 -23.33 -3.49 5.64
C PRO A 55 -24.80 -3.88 5.83
N PRO A 56 -25.10 -5.13 6.21
CA PRO A 56 -26.42 -5.51 6.70
C PRO A 56 -26.85 -4.66 7.89
N ALA A 57 -28.16 -4.55 8.08
CA ALA A 57 -28.73 -3.80 9.21
C ALA A 57 -28.25 -4.37 10.56
N GLY A 58 -27.70 -3.52 11.42
CA GLY A 58 -27.14 -3.88 12.73
C GLY A 58 -25.64 -4.22 12.71
N GLU A 59 -25.01 -4.30 11.53
CA GLU A 59 -23.58 -4.52 11.36
C GLU A 59 -22.83 -3.24 10.93
N GLU A 60 -23.49 -2.07 11.00
CA GLU A 60 -22.88 -0.80 10.68
C GLU A 60 -21.73 -0.47 11.65
N ASN A 61 -20.58 -0.14 11.11
CA ASN A 61 -19.45 0.34 11.89
C ASN A 61 -18.85 1.58 11.22
N PRO A 62 -19.14 2.80 11.71
CA PRO A 62 -18.61 4.03 11.14
C PRO A 62 -17.08 4.05 11.10
N GLY A 63 -16.41 3.45 12.09
CA GLY A 63 -14.95 3.38 12.13
C GLY A 63 -14.36 2.51 11.00
N LEU A 64 -15.00 1.39 10.67
CA LEU A 64 -14.59 0.56 9.52
C LEU A 64 -14.93 1.23 8.19
N GLY A 65 -16.03 1.97 8.12
CA GLY A 65 -16.45 2.69 6.91
C GLY A 65 -15.41 3.70 6.41
N ARG A 66 -14.62 4.29 7.31
CA ARG A 66 -13.58 5.29 7.01
C ARG A 66 -12.23 4.71 6.59
N PHE A 67 -12.05 3.39 6.58
CA PHE A 67 -10.85 2.80 5.98
C PHE A 67 -10.84 3.08 4.47
N PRO A 68 -9.69 3.48 3.90
CA PRO A 68 -9.55 3.62 2.46
C PRO A 68 -9.92 2.35 1.71
N TRP A 69 -10.59 2.50 0.58
CA TRP A 69 -10.73 1.42 -0.39
C TRP A 69 -9.52 1.45 -1.31
N LEU A 70 -8.62 0.47 -1.16
CA LEU A 70 -7.35 0.43 -1.87
C LEU A 70 -7.33 -0.64 -2.96
N ASN A 71 -6.47 -0.43 -3.95
CA ASN A 71 -6.06 -1.50 -4.86
C ASN A 71 -5.09 -2.48 -4.17
N GLY A 72 -4.83 -3.61 -4.83
CA GLY A 72 -3.93 -4.65 -4.32
C GLY A 72 -2.47 -4.23 -4.20
N ASP A 73 -2.07 -3.08 -4.74
CA ASP A 73 -0.74 -2.47 -4.62
C ASP A 73 -0.72 -1.31 -3.61
N PHE A 74 -1.71 -1.22 -2.72
CA PHE A 74 -1.90 -0.15 -1.74
C PHE A 74 -2.26 1.21 -2.32
N SER A 75 -2.44 1.36 -3.64
CA SER A 75 -2.82 2.67 -4.19
C SER A 75 -4.22 3.09 -3.74
N PHE A 76 -4.42 4.39 -3.52
CA PHE A 76 -5.75 4.93 -3.33
C PHE A 76 -6.61 4.71 -4.58
N THR A 77 -7.93 4.62 -4.37
CA THR A 77 -8.91 4.58 -5.46
C THR A 77 -9.80 5.81 -5.43
N GLU A 78 -10.27 6.21 -6.60
CA GLU A 78 -11.15 7.36 -6.76
C GLU A 78 -12.50 7.07 -6.11
N LYS A 79 -13.03 8.02 -5.32
CA LYS A 79 -14.40 7.96 -4.80
C LYS A 79 -15.41 7.91 -5.95
N GLU A 80 -15.28 8.84 -6.88
CA GLU A 80 -16.04 8.90 -8.13
C GLU A 80 -15.10 8.56 -9.31
N PRO A 81 -15.38 7.51 -10.10
CA PRO A 81 -14.51 7.11 -11.21
C PRO A 81 -14.24 8.24 -12.21
N GLY A 82 -12.97 8.46 -12.55
CA GLY A 82 -12.52 9.49 -13.49
C GLY A 82 -12.36 10.90 -12.91
N ALA A 83 -12.72 11.15 -11.65
CA ALA A 83 -12.55 12.45 -11.02
C ALA A 83 -11.10 12.75 -10.59
N ALA A 84 -10.33 11.71 -10.24
CA ALA A 84 -9.01 11.79 -9.66
C ALA A 84 -8.10 10.59 -10.04
N PRO A 85 -7.93 10.26 -11.34
CA PRO A 85 -7.27 9.02 -11.75
C PRO A 85 -5.83 8.89 -11.26
N TRP A 86 -5.17 10.03 -11.02
CA TRP A 86 -3.83 10.15 -10.46
C TRP A 86 -3.72 9.66 -9.00
N LEU A 87 -4.82 9.42 -8.28
CA LEU A 87 -4.76 8.83 -6.93
C LEU A 87 -4.14 7.43 -6.93
N MET A 88 -4.12 6.75 -8.09
CA MET A 88 -3.41 5.49 -8.26
C MET A 88 -1.89 5.60 -8.04
N ASP A 89 -1.33 6.82 -8.01
CA ASP A 89 0.09 7.08 -7.75
C ASP A 89 0.42 7.29 -6.27
N ILE A 90 -0.60 7.32 -5.41
CA ILE A 90 -0.44 7.55 -3.97
C ILE A 90 -0.76 6.25 -3.24
N HIS A 91 0.24 5.69 -2.57
CA HIS A 91 0.14 4.40 -1.91
C HIS A 91 0.00 4.53 -0.39
N CYS A 92 -1.07 3.97 0.17
CA CYS A 92 -1.36 3.94 1.60
C CYS A 92 -0.64 2.76 2.26
N PHE A 93 0.67 2.87 2.49
CA PHE A 93 1.44 1.84 3.18
C PHE A 93 1.52 2.09 4.69
N ASN A 94 0.37 1.96 5.37
CA ASN A 94 0.24 2.06 6.82
C ASN A 94 -0.98 1.23 7.30
N TYR A 95 -1.34 1.31 8.59
CA TYR A 95 -2.48 0.56 9.16
C TYR A 95 -3.82 0.78 8.45
N GLY A 96 -4.03 1.93 7.79
CA GLY A 96 -5.22 2.22 7.01
C GLY A 96 -5.47 1.25 5.85
N ALA A 97 -4.45 0.51 5.40
CA ALA A 97 -4.62 -0.53 4.37
C ALA A 97 -5.24 -1.83 4.89
N SER A 98 -5.36 -2.01 6.20
CA SER A 98 -5.63 -3.32 6.81
C SER A 98 -6.93 -3.98 6.33
N VAL A 99 -7.96 -3.20 6.01
CA VAL A 99 -9.26 -3.74 5.60
C VAL A 99 -9.25 -4.15 4.12
N SER A 100 -8.53 -3.42 3.26
CA SER A 100 -8.44 -3.75 1.82
C SER A 100 -7.34 -4.77 1.49
N VAL A 101 -6.20 -4.72 2.17
CA VAL A 101 -4.98 -5.45 1.78
C VAL A 101 -4.46 -6.38 2.90
N GLY A 102 -5.09 -6.35 4.07
CA GLY A 102 -4.68 -7.12 5.25
C GLY A 102 -3.60 -6.43 6.07
N LYS A 103 -3.24 -7.04 7.22
CA LYS A 103 -2.31 -6.49 8.22
C LYS A 103 -0.84 -6.66 7.82
N VAL A 104 -0.47 -6.17 6.64
CA VAL A 104 0.88 -6.32 6.06
C VAL A 104 1.70 -5.03 6.07
N SER A 105 1.09 -3.90 6.45
CA SER A 105 1.67 -2.56 6.39
C SER A 105 1.78 -1.85 7.75
N GLY A 106 1.34 -2.50 8.83
CA GLY A 106 1.17 -1.86 10.15
C GLY A 106 2.09 -2.37 11.26
N ASP A 107 2.47 -3.66 11.25
CA ASP A 107 3.19 -4.30 12.35
C ASP A 107 4.58 -4.80 11.92
N ILE A 108 5.53 -4.75 12.86
CA ILE A 108 6.95 -5.14 12.67
C ILE A 108 7.12 -6.50 11.98
N PRO A 109 6.37 -7.57 12.30
CA PRO A 109 6.60 -8.87 11.70
C PRO A 109 6.34 -8.92 10.18
N ALA A 110 5.40 -8.11 9.67
CA ALA A 110 4.92 -8.23 8.30
C ALA A 110 5.43 -7.13 7.36
N ILE A 111 6.08 -6.09 7.91
CA ILE A 111 6.44 -4.89 7.15
C ILE A 111 7.38 -5.15 5.97
N SER A 112 8.32 -6.11 6.10
CA SER A 112 9.24 -6.46 5.01
C SER A 112 8.51 -7.09 3.82
N GLU A 113 7.56 -7.99 4.08
CA GLU A 113 6.75 -8.63 3.04
C GLU A 113 5.80 -7.62 2.39
N GLY A 114 5.16 -6.76 3.21
CA GLY A 114 4.34 -5.67 2.70
C GLY A 114 5.12 -4.69 1.83
N ALA A 115 6.35 -4.34 2.22
CA ALA A 115 7.20 -3.43 1.47
C ALA A 115 7.64 -4.04 0.12
N LEU A 116 7.98 -5.33 0.11
CA LEU A 116 8.29 -6.05 -1.13
C LEU A 116 7.07 -6.13 -2.06
N TRP A 117 5.88 -6.36 -1.50
CA TRP A 117 4.63 -6.34 -2.25
C TRP A 117 4.37 -4.96 -2.85
N LEU A 118 4.44 -3.90 -2.06
CA LEU A 118 4.31 -2.52 -2.54
C LEU A 118 5.30 -2.23 -3.67
N ALA A 119 6.58 -2.55 -3.48
CA ALA A 119 7.61 -2.32 -4.49
C ALA A 119 7.31 -3.05 -5.81
N ARG A 120 6.82 -4.30 -5.75
CA ARG A 120 6.38 -5.04 -6.94
C ARG A 120 5.20 -4.38 -7.63
N GLY A 121 4.21 -3.90 -6.86
CA GLY A 121 3.04 -3.20 -7.40
C GLY A 121 3.43 -1.91 -8.13
N VAL A 122 4.27 -1.08 -7.51
CA VAL A 122 4.79 0.16 -8.11
C VAL A 122 5.60 -0.15 -9.37
N ALA A 123 6.52 -1.11 -9.32
CA ALA A 123 7.33 -1.49 -10.47
C ALA A 123 6.47 -2.01 -11.64
N ALA A 124 5.45 -2.82 -11.36
CA ALA A 124 4.53 -3.31 -12.37
C ALA A 124 3.71 -2.17 -13.00
N SER A 125 3.21 -1.23 -12.18
CA SER A 125 2.46 -0.06 -12.66
C SER A 125 3.31 0.82 -13.60
N LEU A 126 4.56 1.10 -13.22
CA LEU A 126 5.50 1.85 -14.06
C LEU A 126 5.81 1.11 -15.36
N PHE A 127 6.10 -0.19 -15.28
CA PHE A 127 6.38 -1.00 -16.47
C PHE A 127 5.21 -1.04 -17.45
N ILE A 128 3.97 -1.15 -16.96
CA ILE A 128 2.76 -1.14 -17.79
C ILE A 128 2.58 0.22 -18.47
N ARG A 129 2.85 1.33 -17.77
CA ARG A 129 2.77 2.68 -18.35
C ARG A 129 3.79 2.90 -19.46
N ASP A 130 4.97 2.32 -19.31
CA ASP A 130 6.09 2.45 -20.25
C ASP A 130 6.15 1.27 -21.25
N VAL A 131 5.04 0.54 -21.44
CA VAL A 131 5.03 -0.67 -22.27
C VAL A 131 5.46 -0.40 -23.71
N ASP A 132 5.03 0.73 -24.29
CA ASP A 132 5.38 1.11 -25.66
C ASP A 132 6.89 1.39 -25.77
N TYR A 133 7.47 2.09 -24.78
CA TYR A 133 8.91 2.32 -24.72
C TYR A 133 9.71 1.01 -24.64
N HIS A 134 9.29 0.10 -23.76
CA HIS A 134 9.94 -1.21 -23.62
C HIS A 134 9.78 -2.07 -24.88
N TRP A 135 8.63 -1.97 -25.55
CA TRP A 135 8.37 -2.66 -26.81
C TRP A 135 9.26 -2.16 -27.95
N GLU A 136 9.40 -0.84 -28.10
CA GLU A 136 10.31 -0.25 -29.08
C GLU A 136 11.77 -0.64 -28.81
N ALA A 137 12.20 -0.63 -27.55
CA ALA A 137 13.53 -1.07 -27.15
C ALA A 137 13.79 -2.55 -27.50
N LEU A 138 12.77 -3.41 -27.38
CA LEU A 138 12.84 -4.82 -27.76
C LEU A 138 12.99 -4.99 -29.28
N ILE A 139 12.22 -4.24 -30.08
CA ILE A 139 12.33 -4.26 -31.54
C ILE A 139 13.72 -3.77 -32.00
N ALA A 140 14.26 -2.74 -31.35
CA ALA A 140 15.55 -2.15 -31.69
C ALA A 140 16.77 -2.94 -31.18
N TYR A 141 16.56 -4.05 -30.47
CA TYR A 141 17.66 -4.82 -29.89
C TYR A 141 18.40 -5.63 -30.97
N GLU A 142 19.57 -5.13 -31.39
CA GLU A 142 20.41 -5.75 -32.44
C GLU A 142 21.64 -6.47 -31.89
N LYS A 143 21.80 -6.58 -30.56
CA LYS A 143 22.97 -7.26 -29.99
C LYS A 143 22.83 -8.77 -30.19
N PRO A 144 23.71 -9.42 -30.99
CA PRO A 144 23.66 -10.86 -31.19
C PRO A 144 23.93 -11.59 -29.87
N GLU A 145 23.12 -12.61 -29.57
CA GLU A 145 23.38 -13.52 -28.44
C GLU A 145 24.50 -14.53 -28.75
N LEU A 146 24.63 -14.90 -30.03
CA LEU A 146 25.67 -15.76 -30.56
C LEU A 146 26.22 -15.11 -31.82
N ASP A 147 27.52 -14.88 -31.87
CA ASP A 147 28.19 -14.37 -33.08
C ASP A 147 28.92 -15.46 -33.87
N GLY A 148 28.86 -16.71 -33.39
CA GLY A 148 29.45 -17.88 -34.02
C GLY A 148 30.94 -18.04 -33.72
N THR A 149 31.54 -17.12 -32.95
CA THR A 149 32.92 -17.26 -32.47
C THR A 149 33.01 -18.12 -31.21
N GLU A 150 31.87 -18.36 -30.54
CA GLU A 150 31.79 -19.12 -29.29
C GLU A 150 31.95 -20.63 -29.48
N TRP A 151 31.81 -21.13 -30.72
CA TRP A 151 31.97 -22.54 -31.05
C TRP A 151 32.97 -22.73 -32.20
N VAL A 152 33.71 -23.83 -32.11
CA VAL A 152 34.62 -24.30 -33.17
C VAL A 152 34.23 -25.72 -33.49
N ASP A 153 34.27 -26.07 -34.77
CA ASP A 153 34.02 -27.45 -35.21
C ASP A 153 34.96 -28.41 -34.51
N ALA A 154 34.39 -29.47 -33.92
CA ALA A 154 35.15 -30.51 -33.24
C ALA A 154 36.13 -31.20 -34.19
N ASP A 155 35.80 -31.23 -35.49
CA ASP A 155 36.64 -31.77 -36.55
C ASP A 155 37.49 -30.69 -37.25
N ALA A 156 37.45 -29.42 -36.81
CA ALA A 156 38.27 -28.36 -37.39
C ALA A 156 39.77 -28.65 -37.19
N PRO A 157 40.62 -28.44 -38.21
CA PRO A 157 42.05 -28.56 -38.04
C PRO A 157 42.55 -27.51 -37.03
N THR A 158 43.37 -27.95 -36.07
CA THR A 158 43.93 -27.08 -35.02
C THR A 158 44.68 -25.91 -35.64
N PRO A 159 44.39 -24.64 -35.26
CA PRO A 159 45.14 -23.51 -35.79
C PRO A 159 46.63 -23.67 -35.49
N ALA A 160 47.47 -23.54 -36.52
CA ALA A 160 48.91 -23.60 -36.34
C ALA A 160 49.35 -22.52 -35.35
N GLN A 161 50.01 -22.92 -34.26
CA GLN A 161 50.61 -21.98 -33.31
C GLN A 161 51.60 -21.09 -34.06
N LYS A 162 51.35 -19.79 -34.07
CA LYS A 162 52.33 -18.81 -34.56
C LYS A 162 53.54 -18.83 -33.63
N THR A 163 54.64 -19.40 -34.09
CA THR A 163 55.97 -19.19 -33.50
C THR A 163 56.39 -17.74 -33.72
N ALA A 164 56.93 -17.15 -32.65
CA ALA A 164 57.37 -15.75 -32.55
C ALA A 164 58.52 -15.40 -33.52
#